data_AF-A0A353KSI4-F1
#
_entry.id   AF-A0A353KSI4-F1
#
_cell.length_a   1.000
_cell.length_b   1.000
_cell.length_c   1.000
_cell.angle_alpha   90.00
_cell.angle_beta   90.00
_cell.angle_gamma   90.00
#
_symmetry.space_group_name_H-M   'P 1'
#
loop_
_entity.id
_entity.type
_entity.pdbx_description
1 polymer ?
#
loop_
_entity_poly.entity_id
_entity_poly.type
_entity_poly.pdbx_seq_one_letter_code
_entity_poly.pdbx_strand_id
1 'polypeptide(L)'
;MLCKRINIPQNNRFNKRLLSYEKAKSRVSWAYESVNAGKAPVVKFGIRGKTLCVYFPLNGETLDEKYKVETVESAKYAAVPCMYRIKNERRLRYAKELIGTVCSSVGLTKGETKGEDYYTPYENTDALIAKNLIKELTVSATDAQIGRAKQEGRIRVVDSVSVSEVNSLISNEVAAAAIEESREHATGKKGIVNVDTLSVNFNSGDTVTVQSLKEKKLIAPSVGQVKLLARGNPDKVLHVELQDYSMDAVKMILATGGSVKRC
;
A
#
# COMPACT_ATOMS: atom_id res chain seq x y z
N MET A 1 16.73 -6.12 6.94
CA MET A 1 16.40 -5.76 8.35
C MET A 1 14.90 -5.79 8.51
N LEU A 2 14.37 -6.78 9.24
CA LEU A 2 12.93 -6.90 9.49
C LEU A 2 12.42 -5.69 10.27
N CYS A 3 11.48 -4.97 9.67
CA CYS A 3 10.71 -3.93 10.34
C CYS A 3 9.84 -4.61 11.39
N LYS A 4 10.35 -4.72 12.62
CA LYS A 4 9.61 -5.19 13.80
C LYS A 4 8.41 -4.26 14.00
N ARG A 5 7.25 -4.64 13.45
CA ARG A 5 5.96 -4.15 13.93
C ARG A 5 5.77 -4.69 15.34
N ILE A 6 5.28 -3.82 16.21
CA ILE A 6 4.70 -4.04 17.55
C ILE A 6 5.30 -3.02 18.52
N ASN A 7 4.60 -1.89 18.66
CA ASN A 7 4.49 -1.19 19.93
C ASN A 7 2.98 -1.10 20.26
N ILE A 8 2.38 -2.28 20.41
CA ILE A 8 0.96 -2.50 20.74
C ILE A 8 0.50 -1.85 22.07
N PRO A 9 1.31 -1.71 23.14
CA PRO A 9 0.79 -1.25 24.44
C PRO A 9 0.25 0.19 24.43
N GLN A 10 0.88 1.08 23.68
CA GLN A 10 0.50 2.50 23.61
C GLN A 10 -0.75 2.71 22.74
N ASN A 11 -0.91 1.90 21.69
CA ASN A 11 -2.07 1.93 20.80
C ASN A 11 -3.36 1.59 21.57
N ASN A 12 -3.27 0.57 22.44
CA ASN A 12 -4.39 0.08 23.22
C ASN A 12 -4.91 1.10 24.26
N ARG A 13 -4.01 1.72 25.04
CA ARG A 13 -4.39 2.77 26.03
C ARG A 13 -4.97 4.02 25.38
N PHE A 14 -4.59 4.30 24.13
CA PHE A 14 -5.07 5.43 23.35
C PHE A 14 -6.48 5.16 22.78
N ASN A 15 -6.72 3.97 22.21
CA ASN A 15 -8.02 3.53 21.71
C ASN A 15 -9.12 3.56 22.77
N LYS A 16 -8.78 3.18 24.01
CA LYS A 16 -9.71 3.19 25.15
C LYS A 16 -10.36 4.55 25.40
N ARG A 17 -9.60 5.65 25.28
CA ARG A 17 -10.14 7.00 25.52
C ARG A 17 -10.98 7.51 24.35
N LEU A 18 -10.71 7.04 23.14
CA LEU A 18 -11.43 7.46 21.94
C LEU A 18 -12.78 6.76 21.81
N LEU A 19 -12.83 5.46 22.13
CA LEU A 19 -14.04 4.65 22.07
C LEU A 19 -14.97 4.86 23.28
N SER A 20 -14.53 5.60 24.30
CA SER A 20 -15.41 6.01 25.40
C SER A 20 -16.35 7.17 25.07
N TYR A 21 -16.19 7.83 23.91
CA TYR A 21 -17.10 8.90 23.49
C TYR A 21 -18.28 8.32 22.71
N GLU A 22 -19.49 8.76 23.05
CA GLU A 22 -20.72 8.28 22.42
C GLU A 22 -20.71 8.60 20.92
N LYS A 23 -21.17 7.67 20.05
CA LYS A 23 -21.18 7.80 18.57
C LYS A 23 -19.80 7.82 17.87
N ALA A 24 -18.69 7.63 18.59
CA ALA A 24 -17.39 7.43 17.98
C ALA A 24 -17.32 6.04 17.30
N LYS A 25 -17.06 6.01 15.99
CA LYS A 25 -16.84 4.77 15.23
C LYS A 25 -15.37 4.66 14.81
N SER A 26 -14.73 3.54 15.18
CA SER A 26 -13.38 3.22 14.70
C SER A 26 -13.44 2.46 13.37
N ARG A 27 -12.47 2.74 12.50
CA ARG A 27 -12.16 1.98 11.29
C ARG A 27 -10.66 1.71 11.26
N VAL A 28 -10.31 0.42 11.25
CA VAL A 28 -8.92 -0.04 11.11
C VAL A 28 -8.58 -0.17 9.63
N SER A 29 -7.41 0.34 9.25
CA SER A 29 -6.80 0.10 7.94
C SER A 29 -5.34 -0.34 8.12
N TRP A 30 -4.75 -0.88 7.07
CA TRP A 30 -3.35 -1.31 7.08
C TRP A 30 -2.34 -0.21 7.42
N ALA A 31 -2.70 1.06 7.16
CA ALA A 31 -1.79 2.18 7.34
C ALA A 31 -2.09 3.02 8.58
N TYR A 32 -3.31 2.96 9.11
CA TYR A 32 -3.77 3.75 10.25
C TYR A 32 -5.11 3.24 10.75
N GLU A 33 -5.43 3.56 11.99
CA GLU A 33 -6.76 3.49 12.55
C GLU A 33 -7.35 4.90 12.60
N SER A 34 -8.63 5.04 12.28
CA SER A 34 -9.33 6.32 12.27
C SER A 34 -10.59 6.25 13.10
N VAL A 35 -10.83 7.27 13.92
CA VAL A 35 -12.06 7.41 14.70
C VAL A 35 -12.79 8.65 14.23
N ASN A 36 -14.07 8.45 13.88
CA ASN A 36 -14.94 9.50 13.37
C ASN A 36 -16.21 9.60 14.22
N ALA A 37 -16.78 10.79 14.29
CA ALA A 37 -18.09 11.07 14.85
C ALA A 37 -19.05 11.41 13.70
N GLY A 38 -19.85 10.43 13.28
CA GLY A 38 -20.65 10.57 12.06
C GLY A 38 -19.76 10.83 10.82
N LYS A 39 -19.91 12.00 10.19
CA LYS A 39 -19.09 12.42 9.04
C LYS A 39 -17.83 13.21 9.43
N ALA A 40 -17.71 13.63 10.69
CA ALA A 40 -16.58 14.44 11.16
C ALA A 40 -15.41 13.56 11.64
N PRO A 41 -14.17 13.79 11.16
CA PRO A 41 -13.00 13.07 11.67
C PRO A 41 -12.63 13.60 13.05
N VAL A 42 -12.41 12.70 14.02
CA VAL A 42 -11.95 13.08 15.37
C VAL A 42 -10.44 12.89 15.46
N VAL A 43 -9.96 11.72 15.02
CA VAL A 43 -8.54 11.42 15.04
C VAL A 43 -8.19 10.34 14.02
N LYS A 44 -6.97 10.41 13.47
CA LYS A 44 -6.34 9.25 12.83
C LYS A 44 -5.04 8.95 13.56
N PHE A 45 -4.65 7.70 13.68
CA PHE A 45 -3.38 7.35 14.30
C PHE A 45 -2.78 6.10 13.69
N GLY A 46 -1.46 6.02 13.74
CA GLY A 46 -0.72 4.92 13.17
C GLY A 46 0.70 4.89 13.72
N ILE A 47 1.34 3.73 13.61
CA ILE A 47 2.73 3.56 14.04
C ILE A 47 3.62 3.99 12.88
N ARG A 48 4.45 5.03 13.10
CA ARG A 48 5.49 5.45 12.16
C ARG A 48 6.85 5.11 12.76
N GLY A 49 7.55 4.15 12.15
CA GLY A 49 8.77 3.58 12.72
C GLY A 49 8.46 2.89 14.05
N LYS A 50 8.96 3.44 15.16
CA LYS A 50 8.74 2.91 16.52
C LYS A 50 7.77 3.76 17.36
N THR A 51 7.24 4.85 16.80
CA THR A 51 6.47 5.85 17.54
C THR A 51 5.00 5.87 17.08
N LEU A 52 4.08 5.89 18.04
CA LEU A 52 2.67 6.12 17.76
C LEU A 52 2.47 7.60 17.38
N CYS A 53 2.01 7.84 16.16
CA CYS A 53 1.72 9.16 15.63
C CYS A 53 0.22 9.33 15.51
N VAL A 54 -0.28 10.45 16.02
CA VAL A 54 -1.69 10.79 16.12
C VAL A 54 -1.93 12.06 15.31
N TYR A 55 -3.04 12.13 14.59
CA TYR A 55 -3.40 13.20 13.67
C TYR A 55 -4.76 13.76 14.07
N PHE A 56 -4.82 15.06 14.29
CA PHE A 56 -5.99 15.78 14.77
C PHE A 56 -6.53 16.78 13.72
N PRO A 57 -7.85 17.02 13.68
CA PRO A 57 -8.49 18.06 12.87
C PRO A 57 -8.33 19.44 13.54
N LEU A 58 -7.11 19.79 13.94
CA LEU A 58 -6.78 21.05 14.61
C LEU A 58 -5.75 21.81 13.78
N ASN A 59 -5.69 23.12 13.97
CA ASN A 59 -4.59 23.92 13.43
C ASN A 59 -3.43 23.92 14.45
N GLY A 60 -2.27 23.41 14.05
CA GLY A 60 -1.09 23.32 14.90
C GLY A 60 -0.58 24.67 15.42
N GLU A 61 -0.78 25.75 14.67
CA GLU A 61 -0.31 27.11 15.02
C GLU A 61 -1.09 27.71 16.20
N THR A 62 -2.33 27.28 16.39
CA THR A 62 -3.21 27.79 17.47
C THR A 62 -2.99 27.07 18.80
N LEU A 63 -2.16 26.02 18.82
CA LEU A 63 -1.92 25.19 19.98
C LEU A 63 -0.67 25.65 20.73
N ASP A 64 -0.73 25.53 22.05
CA ASP A 64 0.40 25.78 22.95
C ASP A 64 1.64 24.97 22.53
N GLU A 65 2.80 25.63 22.50
CA GLU A 65 4.10 25.06 22.13
C GLU A 65 4.45 23.78 22.91
N LYS A 66 3.89 23.60 24.12
CA LYS A 66 4.06 22.37 24.92
C LYS A 66 3.63 21.10 24.18
N TYR A 67 2.68 21.22 23.25
CA TYR A 67 2.18 20.09 22.46
C TYR A 67 3.15 19.70 21.33
N LYS A 68 4.21 20.47 21.01
CA LYS A 68 5.25 20.07 20.03
C LYS A 68 4.66 19.37 18.79
N VAL A 69 3.61 19.96 18.23
CA VAL A 69 2.86 19.40 17.09
C VAL A 69 3.58 19.72 15.79
N GLU A 70 3.42 18.86 14.79
CA GLU A 70 3.96 19.01 13.44
C GLU A 70 2.78 19.16 12.47
N THR A 71 2.81 20.14 11.58
CA THR A 71 1.81 20.26 10.50
C THR A 71 2.16 19.32 9.35
N VAL A 72 1.17 18.63 8.78
CA VAL A 72 1.35 17.65 7.72
C VAL A 72 0.57 18.01 6.47
N GLU A 73 1.32 18.33 5.42
CA GLU A 73 0.80 18.67 4.09
C GLU A 73 0.77 17.43 3.19
N SER A 74 -0.15 16.52 3.47
CA SER A 74 -0.38 15.34 2.63
C SER A 74 -1.86 15.19 2.35
N ALA A 75 -2.24 14.94 1.10
CA ALA A 75 -3.63 14.72 0.69
C ALA A 75 -4.33 13.66 1.57
N LYS A 76 -3.58 12.66 2.04
CA LYS A 76 -4.06 11.60 2.96
C LYS A 76 -4.53 12.14 4.32
N TYR A 77 -3.89 13.19 4.81
CA TYR A 77 -4.09 13.80 6.13
C TYR A 77 -4.71 15.20 6.05
N ALA A 78 -5.23 15.63 4.89
CA ALA A 78 -5.81 16.95 4.71
C ALA A 78 -6.92 17.29 5.74
N ALA A 79 -7.75 16.31 6.09
CA ALA A 79 -8.82 16.48 7.09
C ALA A 79 -8.32 16.42 8.55
N VAL A 80 -7.06 16.03 8.79
CA VAL A 80 -6.43 15.89 10.11
C VAL A 80 -4.96 16.37 10.05
N PRO A 81 -4.72 17.67 9.78
CA PRO A 81 -3.39 18.17 9.42
C PRO A 81 -2.40 18.24 10.60
N CYS A 82 -2.88 18.22 11.85
CA CYS A 82 -2.03 18.37 13.03
C CYS A 82 -1.51 17.00 13.53
N MET A 83 -0.22 16.73 13.36
CA MET A 83 0.43 15.50 13.83
C MET A 83 1.07 15.69 15.21
N TYR A 84 0.80 14.73 16.09
CA TYR A 84 1.35 14.61 17.43
C TYR A 84 2.00 13.25 17.66
N ARG A 85 3.23 13.22 18.18
CA ARG A 85 3.99 11.99 18.42
C ARG A 85 4.00 11.59 19.89
N ILE A 86 3.50 10.41 20.21
CA ILE A 86 3.50 9.86 21.58
C ILE A 86 4.79 9.06 21.81
N LYS A 87 5.75 9.66 22.50
CA LYS A 87 7.05 9.06 22.81
C LYS A 87 7.17 8.58 24.26
N ASN A 88 6.38 9.13 25.17
CA ASN A 88 6.44 8.86 26.60
C ASN A 88 5.05 9.08 27.24
N GLU A 89 4.94 8.76 28.53
CA GLU A 89 3.69 8.87 29.27
C GLU A 89 3.18 10.32 29.42
N ARG A 90 4.08 11.30 29.59
CA ARG A 90 3.70 12.72 29.62
C ARG A 90 2.99 13.13 28.34
N ARG A 91 3.52 12.70 27.19
CA ARG A 91 2.90 12.95 25.89
C ARG A 91 1.58 12.21 25.71
N LEU A 92 1.43 11.02 26.29
CA LEU A 92 0.14 10.33 26.31
C LEU A 92 -0.93 11.14 27.06
N ARG A 93 -0.58 11.78 28.19
CA ARG A 93 -1.51 12.66 28.92
C ARG A 93 -1.95 13.85 28.07
N TYR A 94 -1.01 14.52 27.41
CA TYR A 94 -1.30 15.62 26.49
C TYR A 94 -2.14 15.20 25.28
N ALA A 95 -1.90 14.01 24.72
CA ALA A 95 -2.74 13.50 23.65
C ALA A 95 -4.21 13.34 24.08
N LYS A 96 -4.46 12.94 25.34
CA LYS A 96 -5.82 12.84 25.90
C LYS A 96 -6.48 14.21 26.07
N GLU A 97 -5.71 15.24 26.42
CA GLU A 97 -6.20 16.63 26.47
C GLU A 97 -6.63 17.10 25.08
N LEU A 98 -5.77 16.91 24.07
CA LEU A 98 -6.08 17.27 22.67
C LEU A 98 -7.32 16.55 22.15
N ILE A 99 -7.49 15.27 22.47
CA ILE A 99 -8.73 14.54 22.17
C ILE A 99 -9.93 15.22 22.84
N GLY A 100 -9.80 15.62 24.11
CA GLY A 100 -10.84 16.35 24.83
C GLY A 100 -11.26 17.62 24.08
N THR A 101 -10.29 18.42 23.64
CA THR A 101 -10.55 19.65 22.87
C THR A 101 -11.30 19.37 21.56
N VAL A 102 -10.90 18.35 20.81
CA VAL A 102 -11.58 17.95 19.56
C VAL A 102 -12.98 17.41 19.83
N CYS A 103 -13.14 16.59 20.87
CA CYS A 103 -14.45 16.04 21.21
C CYS A 103 -15.43 17.13 21.66
N SER A 104 -14.95 18.12 22.42
CA SER A 104 -15.75 19.29 22.81
C SER A 104 -16.16 20.14 21.61
N SER A 105 -15.27 20.35 20.63
CA SER A 105 -15.64 21.12 19.43
C SER A 105 -16.65 20.41 18.54
N VAL A 106 -16.67 19.07 18.56
CA VAL A 106 -17.63 18.23 17.81
C VAL A 106 -18.91 17.96 18.61
N GLY A 107 -19.00 18.40 19.87
CA GLY A 107 -20.19 18.23 20.72
C GLY A 107 -20.40 16.79 21.23
N LEU A 108 -19.33 16.02 21.39
CA LEU A 108 -19.38 14.64 21.88
C LEU A 108 -19.43 14.59 23.40
N THR A 109 -20.42 13.88 23.95
CA THR A 109 -20.50 13.54 25.36
C THR A 109 -19.61 12.34 25.67
N LYS A 110 -18.89 12.44 26.79
CA LYS A 110 -18.02 11.36 27.27
C LYS A 110 -18.87 10.30 27.97
N GLY A 111 -18.90 9.09 27.44
CA GLY A 111 -19.55 7.93 28.05
C GLY A 111 -18.67 7.20 29.07
N GLU A 112 -19.18 6.08 29.59
CA GLU A 112 -18.47 5.21 30.53
C GLU A 112 -17.31 4.46 29.85
N THR A 113 -16.16 4.44 30.52
CA THR A 113 -14.96 3.79 30.01
C THR A 113 -14.97 2.30 30.37
N LYS A 114 -15.46 1.44 29.48
CA LYS A 114 -15.30 -0.02 29.65
C LYS A 114 -13.82 -0.39 29.49
N GLY A 115 -13.24 -0.96 30.54
CA GLY A 115 -11.83 -1.33 30.59
C GLY A 115 -11.64 -2.81 30.30
N GLU A 116 -11.29 -3.14 29.06
CA GLU A 116 -10.72 -4.45 28.74
C GLU A 116 -9.19 -4.33 28.62
N ASP A 117 -8.47 -5.29 29.20
CA ASP A 117 -7.03 -5.39 29.11
C ASP A 117 -6.65 -6.12 27.82
N TYR A 118 -6.38 -5.38 26.75
CA TYR A 118 -5.82 -5.98 25.52
C TYR A 118 -4.30 -6.15 25.65
N TYR A 119 -3.88 -7.08 26.50
CA TYR A 119 -2.57 -7.69 26.39
C TYR A 119 -2.64 -8.79 25.32
N THR A 120 -1.99 -8.56 24.19
CA THR A 120 -1.76 -9.64 23.22
C THR A 120 -0.41 -10.27 23.57
N PRO A 121 -0.36 -11.58 23.91
CA PRO A 121 0.90 -12.26 24.11
C PRO A 121 1.75 -12.18 22.85
N TYR A 122 3.07 -12.30 23.01
CA TYR A 122 3.97 -12.29 21.88
C TYR A 122 3.66 -13.47 20.95
N GLU A 123 3.46 -13.20 19.67
CA GLU A 123 3.28 -14.20 18.63
C GLU A 123 4.41 -14.10 17.61
N ASN A 124 4.80 -15.25 17.03
CA ASN A 124 5.81 -15.30 15.98
C ASN A 124 5.27 -14.75 14.66
N THR A 125 6.19 -14.31 13.79
CA THR A 125 5.87 -13.68 12.50
C THR A 125 4.93 -14.54 11.65
N ASP A 126 5.15 -15.85 11.58
CA ASP A 126 4.34 -16.77 10.76
C ASP A 126 2.89 -16.86 11.24
N ALA A 127 2.68 -16.88 12.56
CA ALA A 127 1.35 -16.87 13.16
C ALA A 127 0.62 -15.55 12.87
N LEU A 128 1.34 -14.43 12.93
CA LEU A 128 0.78 -13.11 12.59
C LEU A 128 0.47 -12.95 11.10
N ILE A 129 1.24 -13.62 10.24
CA ILE A 129 0.98 -13.68 8.80
C ILE A 129 -0.28 -14.52 8.52
N ALA A 130 -0.41 -15.70 9.14
CA ALA A 130 -1.60 -16.55 9.00
C ALA A 130 -2.89 -15.83 9.45
N LYS A 131 -2.78 -14.97 10.46
CA LYS A 131 -3.88 -14.11 10.94
C LYS A 131 -4.11 -12.85 10.10
N ASN A 132 -3.37 -12.66 9.00
CA ASN A 132 -3.42 -11.47 8.15
C ASN A 132 -3.17 -10.15 8.92
N LEU A 133 -2.28 -10.17 9.92
CA LEU A 133 -1.89 -8.98 10.71
C LEU A 133 -0.57 -8.34 10.23
N ILE A 134 0.24 -9.09 9.49
CA ILE A 134 1.49 -8.62 8.87
C ILE A 134 1.42 -8.86 7.36
N LYS A 135 1.80 -7.84 6.57
CA LYS A 135 2.02 -7.95 5.12
C LYS A 135 3.51 -8.02 4.86
N GLU A 136 3.92 -9.04 4.13
CA GLU A 136 5.27 -9.17 3.59
C GLU A 136 5.39 -8.24 2.38
N LEU A 137 6.37 -7.33 2.41
CA LEU A 137 6.63 -6.36 1.34
C LEU A 137 7.80 -6.89 0.51
N THR A 138 7.53 -7.43 -0.67
CA THR A 138 8.52 -7.86 -1.65
C THR A 138 8.99 -6.67 -2.48
N VAL A 139 10.29 -6.36 -2.39
CA VAL A 139 11.01 -5.59 -3.41
C VAL A 139 11.86 -6.61 -4.14
N SER A 140 11.71 -6.76 -5.45
CA SER A 140 12.56 -7.70 -6.19
C SER A 140 12.94 -7.18 -7.56
N ALA A 141 14.26 -7.08 -7.76
CA ALA A 141 14.95 -7.00 -9.03
C ALA A 141 15.52 -8.38 -9.41
N THR A 142 15.66 -8.58 -10.73
CA THR A 142 16.41 -9.56 -11.53
C THR A 142 16.30 -11.09 -11.29
N ASP A 143 16.17 -11.81 -12.41
CA ASP A 143 15.92 -13.26 -12.56
C ASP A 143 16.91 -14.20 -11.84
N ALA A 144 18.19 -13.79 -11.68
CA ALA A 144 19.17 -14.57 -10.92
C ALA A 144 18.91 -14.56 -9.40
N GLN A 145 18.24 -13.51 -8.89
CA GLN A 145 17.86 -13.39 -7.48
C GLN A 145 16.54 -14.13 -7.19
N ILE A 146 15.65 -14.21 -8.18
CA ILE A 146 14.37 -14.94 -8.13
C ILE A 146 14.60 -16.46 -7.94
N GLY A 147 15.61 -17.03 -8.61
CA GLY A 147 15.97 -18.44 -8.45
C GLY A 147 16.42 -18.81 -7.02
N ARG A 148 17.27 -17.98 -6.40
CA ARG A 148 17.72 -18.20 -5.00
C ARG A 148 16.63 -17.89 -3.98
N ALA A 149 15.81 -16.86 -4.23
CA ALA A 149 14.71 -16.49 -3.33
C ALA A 149 13.54 -17.50 -3.34
N LYS A 150 13.36 -18.28 -4.42
CA LYS A 150 12.41 -19.41 -4.49
C LYS A 150 12.79 -20.57 -3.57
N GLN A 151 14.07 -20.88 -3.40
CA GLN A 151 14.53 -21.92 -2.46
C GLN A 151 14.49 -21.46 -0.98
N GLU A 152 14.54 -20.15 -0.73
CA GLU A 152 14.54 -19.59 0.63
C GLU A 152 13.18 -19.01 1.09
N GLY A 153 12.10 -19.16 0.30
CA GLY A 153 10.75 -18.76 0.68
C GLY A 153 10.51 -17.25 0.83
N ARG A 154 11.17 -16.40 0.02
CA ARG A 154 11.18 -14.92 0.16
C ARG A 154 10.34 -14.12 -0.84
N ILE A 155 9.51 -14.77 -1.66
CA ILE A 155 8.65 -14.08 -2.64
C ILE A 155 7.20 -14.55 -2.50
N ARG A 156 6.26 -13.60 -2.38
CA ARG A 156 4.82 -13.84 -2.51
C ARG A 156 4.29 -13.20 -3.79
N VAL A 157 3.92 -14.06 -4.73
CA VAL A 157 3.08 -13.73 -5.88
C VAL A 157 1.70 -13.32 -5.36
N VAL A 158 1.15 -12.21 -5.86
CA VAL A 158 -0.21 -11.77 -5.50
C VAL A 158 -1.14 -12.15 -6.64
N ASP A 159 -2.27 -12.79 -6.33
CA ASP A 159 -3.19 -13.37 -7.33
C ASP A 159 -3.88 -12.33 -8.23
N SER A 160 -3.90 -11.04 -7.86
CA SER A 160 -4.37 -9.96 -8.76
C SER A 160 -3.91 -8.57 -8.29
N VAL A 161 -3.69 -7.63 -9.23
CA VAL A 161 -3.21 -6.28 -8.87
C VAL A 161 -3.83 -5.16 -9.71
N SER A 162 -4.29 -4.08 -9.08
CA SER A 162 -4.77 -2.88 -9.78
C SER A 162 -3.68 -1.81 -9.98
N VAL A 163 -3.82 -0.96 -11.01
CA VAL A 163 -2.85 0.13 -11.32
C VAL A 163 -2.54 1.02 -10.12
N SER A 164 -3.55 1.33 -9.30
CA SER A 164 -3.40 2.20 -8.13
C SER A 164 -2.56 1.57 -7.01
N GLU A 165 -2.65 0.25 -6.84
CA GLU A 165 -1.87 -0.51 -5.86
C GLU A 165 -0.44 -0.67 -6.35
N VAL A 166 -0.27 -0.96 -7.64
CA VAL A 166 1.02 -1.13 -8.30
C VAL A 166 1.91 0.12 -8.19
N ASN A 167 1.33 1.32 -8.38
CA ASN A 167 2.08 2.57 -8.26
C ASN A 167 2.63 2.85 -6.85
N SER A 168 2.03 2.26 -5.81
CA SER A 168 2.53 2.35 -4.44
C SER A 168 3.58 1.26 -4.12
N LEU A 169 3.59 0.16 -4.87
CA LEU A 169 4.44 -1.00 -4.62
C LEU A 169 5.79 -0.91 -5.36
N ILE A 170 5.79 -0.39 -6.59
CA ILE A 170 6.98 -0.35 -7.46
C ILE A 170 7.20 1.07 -7.98
N SER A 171 8.38 1.64 -7.74
CA SER A 171 8.77 2.94 -8.28
C SER A 171 9.10 2.84 -9.78
N ASN A 172 9.01 3.96 -10.51
CA ASN A 172 9.35 4.00 -11.93
C ASN A 172 10.80 3.61 -12.20
N GLU A 173 11.70 3.98 -11.29
CA GLU A 173 13.14 3.67 -11.39
C GLU A 173 13.39 2.16 -11.34
N VAL A 174 12.76 1.46 -10.38
CA VAL A 174 12.88 0.01 -10.23
C VAL A 174 12.24 -0.71 -11.43
N ALA A 175 11.08 -0.23 -11.87
CA ALA A 175 10.41 -0.78 -13.05
C ALA A 175 11.26 -0.62 -14.32
N ALA A 176 11.93 0.52 -14.50
CA ALA A 176 12.81 0.74 -15.66
C ALA A 176 14.04 -0.16 -15.63
N ALA A 177 14.66 -0.36 -14.46
CA ALA A 177 15.83 -1.22 -14.30
C ALA A 177 15.54 -2.72 -14.49
N ALA A 178 14.28 -3.14 -14.37
CA ALA A 178 13.85 -4.53 -14.55
C ALA A 178 13.52 -4.89 -16.01
N ILE A 179 13.49 -3.92 -16.93
CA ILE A 179 13.25 -4.17 -18.35
C ILE A 179 14.52 -4.71 -18.98
N GLU A 180 14.47 -5.93 -19.52
CA GLU A 180 15.57 -6.44 -20.33
C GLU A 180 15.53 -5.80 -21.71
N GLU A 181 16.65 -5.25 -22.19
CA GLU A 181 16.73 -4.67 -23.54
C GLU A 181 17.38 -5.66 -24.51
N SER A 182 16.73 -5.88 -25.66
CA SER A 182 17.27 -6.61 -26.79
C SER A 182 17.36 -5.70 -28.02
N ARG A 183 18.30 -5.98 -28.93
CA ARG A 183 18.66 -5.08 -30.05
C ARG A 183 17.82 -5.28 -31.31
N GLU A 184 16.67 -5.93 -31.22
CA GLU A 184 15.84 -6.31 -32.37
C GLU A 184 14.83 -5.22 -32.74
N HIS A 185 15.22 -4.31 -33.62
CA HIS A 185 14.35 -3.22 -34.03
C HIS A 185 13.23 -3.71 -34.98
N ALA A 186 12.06 -4.02 -34.43
CA ALA A 186 10.88 -4.29 -35.23
C ALA A 186 10.34 -2.99 -35.87
N THR A 187 10.09 -3.01 -37.18
CA THR A 187 9.52 -1.88 -37.93
C THR A 187 8.08 -2.19 -38.35
N GLY A 188 7.20 -1.18 -38.38
CA GLY A 188 5.83 -1.34 -38.86
C GLY A 188 4.80 -0.47 -38.15
N LYS A 189 3.51 -0.69 -38.46
CA LYS A 189 2.41 0.05 -37.83
C LYS A 189 2.33 -0.28 -36.35
N LYS A 190 2.07 0.74 -35.52
CA LYS A 190 1.89 0.62 -34.07
C LYS A 190 0.47 0.12 -33.75
N GLY A 191 0.39 -0.93 -32.93
CA GLY A 191 -0.83 -1.42 -32.29
C GLY A 191 -0.76 -1.23 -30.79
N ILE A 192 -1.91 -1.31 -30.12
CA ILE A 192 -2.04 -1.16 -28.67
C ILE A 192 -2.71 -2.41 -28.11
N VAL A 193 -2.20 -2.92 -27.01
CA VAL A 193 -2.79 -4.03 -26.27
C VAL A 193 -2.84 -3.68 -24.78
N ASN A 194 -3.88 -4.14 -24.09
CA ASN A 194 -4.05 -3.93 -22.65
C ASN A 194 -3.66 -5.19 -21.88
N VAL A 195 -3.15 -5.00 -20.66
CA VAL A 195 -2.71 -6.10 -19.79
C VAL A 195 -3.85 -7.09 -19.47
N ASP A 196 -5.06 -6.61 -19.18
CA ASP A 196 -6.24 -7.46 -18.95
C ASP A 196 -6.57 -8.40 -20.13
N THR A 197 -6.40 -7.90 -21.35
CA THR A 197 -6.63 -8.64 -22.59
C THR A 197 -5.64 -9.79 -22.70
N LEU A 198 -4.41 -9.61 -22.22
CA LEU A 198 -3.43 -10.70 -22.15
C LEU A 198 -3.89 -11.75 -21.13
N SER A 199 -4.29 -11.34 -19.92
CA SER A 199 -4.75 -12.26 -18.88
C SER A 199 -5.96 -13.10 -19.32
N VAL A 200 -6.86 -12.56 -20.14
CA VAL A 200 -8.01 -13.35 -20.66
C VAL A 200 -7.57 -14.40 -21.68
N ASN A 201 -6.56 -14.10 -22.51
CA ASN A 201 -6.25 -14.88 -23.71
C ASN A 201 -5.02 -15.79 -23.58
N PHE A 202 -4.20 -15.59 -22.54
CA PHE A 202 -3.00 -16.38 -22.26
C PHE A 202 -3.13 -17.13 -20.94
N ASN A 203 -2.37 -18.21 -20.80
CA ASN A 203 -2.24 -18.97 -19.56
C ASN A 203 -1.09 -18.41 -18.71
N SER A 204 -1.12 -18.72 -17.41
CA SER A 204 -0.02 -18.34 -16.51
C SER A 204 1.26 -19.06 -16.92
N GLY A 205 2.36 -18.31 -17.05
CA GLY A 205 3.66 -18.77 -17.55
C GLY A 205 3.86 -18.59 -19.06
N ASP A 206 2.84 -18.16 -19.82
CA ASP A 206 2.97 -18.00 -21.26
C ASP A 206 3.88 -16.80 -21.64
N THR A 207 4.59 -16.95 -22.75
CA THR A 207 5.35 -15.88 -23.38
C THR A 207 4.51 -15.15 -24.43
N VAL A 208 4.33 -13.85 -24.26
CA VAL A 208 3.58 -12.98 -25.15
C VAL A 208 4.53 -12.24 -26.08
N THR A 209 4.50 -12.59 -27.36
CA THR A 209 5.23 -11.94 -28.45
C THR A 209 4.27 -11.31 -29.47
N VAL A 210 4.76 -10.42 -30.34
CA VAL A 210 3.96 -9.84 -31.45
C VAL A 210 3.34 -10.95 -32.32
N GLN A 211 4.06 -12.04 -32.57
CA GLN A 211 3.57 -13.17 -33.34
C GLN A 211 2.42 -13.90 -32.63
N SER A 212 2.57 -14.19 -31.34
CA SER A 212 1.52 -14.83 -30.54
C SER A 212 0.24 -13.98 -30.47
N LEU A 213 0.37 -12.66 -30.47
CA LEU A 213 -0.77 -11.72 -30.49
C LEU A 213 -1.51 -11.76 -31.83
N LYS A 214 -0.79 -11.94 -32.95
CA LYS A 214 -1.41 -12.10 -34.29
C LYS A 214 -2.15 -13.42 -34.40
N GLU A 215 -1.56 -14.51 -33.91
CA GLU A 215 -2.15 -15.85 -33.94
C GLU A 215 -3.46 -15.91 -33.15
N LYS A 216 -3.49 -15.28 -31.98
CA LYS A 216 -4.70 -15.13 -31.16
C LYS A 216 -5.64 -14.01 -31.63
N LYS A 217 -5.33 -13.35 -32.77
CA LYS A 217 -6.11 -12.26 -33.38
C LYS A 217 -6.39 -11.08 -32.44
N LEU A 218 -5.47 -10.82 -31.50
CA LEU A 218 -5.54 -9.68 -30.58
C LEU A 218 -5.03 -8.38 -31.21
N ILE A 219 -4.27 -8.50 -32.30
CA ILE A 219 -3.79 -7.38 -33.13
C ILE A 219 -3.96 -7.71 -34.61
N ALA A 220 -4.02 -6.68 -35.45
CA ALA A 220 -4.11 -6.86 -36.90
C ALA A 220 -2.80 -7.45 -37.48
N PRO A 221 -2.85 -8.29 -38.54
CA PRO A 221 -1.66 -8.90 -39.15
C PRO A 221 -0.61 -7.89 -39.63
N SER A 222 -1.04 -6.69 -40.02
CA SER A 222 -0.20 -5.59 -40.49
C SER A 222 0.55 -4.83 -39.38
N VAL A 223 0.25 -5.11 -38.11
CA VAL A 223 0.91 -4.46 -36.97
C VAL A 223 2.30 -5.07 -36.80
N GLY A 224 3.31 -4.21 -36.76
CA GLY A 224 4.72 -4.60 -36.58
C GLY A 224 5.29 -4.18 -35.23
N GLN A 225 4.65 -3.23 -34.55
CA GLN A 225 5.06 -2.75 -33.22
C GLN A 225 3.86 -2.74 -32.29
N VAL A 226 4.04 -3.15 -31.04
CA VAL A 226 2.96 -3.16 -30.05
C VAL A 226 3.36 -2.37 -28.82
N LYS A 227 2.47 -1.50 -28.36
CA LYS A 227 2.56 -0.81 -27.07
C LYS A 227 1.61 -1.45 -26.06
N LEU A 228 2.16 -1.87 -24.91
CA LEU A 228 1.36 -2.42 -23.81
C LEU A 228 0.91 -1.32 -22.83
N LEU A 229 -0.39 -1.28 -22.54
CA LEU A 229 -1.01 -0.31 -21.63
C LEU A 229 -1.57 -0.97 -20.37
N ALA A 230 -1.45 -0.24 -19.26
CA ALA A 230 -1.94 -0.64 -17.95
C ALA A 230 -3.46 -0.52 -17.89
N ARG A 231 -4.18 -1.65 -17.86
CA ARG A 231 -5.62 -1.70 -17.66
C ARG A 231 -6.05 -3.01 -17.05
N GLY A 232 -7.07 -2.92 -16.19
CA GLY A 232 -7.70 -4.05 -15.51
C GLY A 232 -6.87 -4.59 -14.35
N ASN A 233 -7.13 -5.84 -13.99
CA ASN A 233 -6.50 -6.52 -12.85
C ASN A 233 -5.95 -7.87 -13.32
N PRO A 234 -4.69 -7.94 -13.81
CA PRO A 234 -4.07 -9.19 -14.20
C PRO A 234 -3.93 -10.11 -13.00
N ASP A 235 -4.16 -11.39 -13.25
CA ASP A 235 -4.14 -12.49 -12.29
C ASP A 235 -3.21 -13.64 -12.70
N LYS A 236 -2.44 -13.43 -13.77
CA LYS A 236 -1.58 -14.45 -14.39
C LYS A 236 -0.15 -13.94 -14.51
N VAL A 237 0.80 -14.85 -14.28
CA VAL A 237 2.21 -14.64 -14.54
C VAL A 237 2.39 -14.64 -16.06
N LEU A 238 2.95 -13.59 -16.66
CA LEU A 238 3.18 -13.54 -18.11
C LEU A 238 4.60 -13.03 -18.40
N HIS A 239 5.25 -13.59 -19.41
CA HIS A 239 6.54 -13.13 -19.89
C HIS A 239 6.32 -12.34 -21.19
N VAL A 240 6.51 -11.03 -21.16
CA VAL A 240 6.10 -10.16 -22.28
C VAL A 240 7.32 -9.63 -23.04
N GLU A 241 7.33 -9.86 -24.35
CA GLU A 241 8.38 -9.44 -25.28
C GLU A 241 7.79 -8.58 -26.42
N LEU A 242 7.84 -7.26 -26.26
CA LEU A 242 7.21 -6.24 -27.12
C LEU A 242 8.09 -4.98 -27.21
N GLN A 243 7.73 -4.06 -28.10
CA GLN A 243 8.53 -2.90 -28.47
C GLN A 243 8.39 -1.73 -27.48
N ASP A 244 7.18 -1.52 -26.96
CA ASP A 244 6.86 -0.34 -26.14
C ASP A 244 5.94 -0.72 -24.98
N TYR A 245 6.14 -0.03 -23.85
CA TYR A 245 5.43 -0.27 -22.62
C TYR A 245 5.11 1.05 -21.94
N SER A 246 3.88 1.19 -21.43
CA SER A 246 3.64 2.15 -20.36
C SER A 246 4.32 1.67 -19.08
N MET A 247 4.87 2.60 -18.29
CA MET A 247 5.54 2.25 -17.03
C MET A 247 4.60 1.51 -16.06
N ASP A 248 3.33 1.91 -16.03
CA ASP A 248 2.33 1.25 -15.21
C ASP A 248 2.09 -0.21 -15.64
N ALA A 249 2.17 -0.51 -16.95
CA ALA A 249 2.00 -1.88 -17.44
C ALA A 249 3.19 -2.76 -17.03
N VAL A 250 4.41 -2.22 -17.12
CA VAL A 250 5.63 -2.92 -16.67
C VAL A 250 5.48 -3.31 -15.21
N LYS A 251 5.07 -2.36 -14.36
CA LYS A 251 4.88 -2.63 -12.94
C LYS A 251 3.78 -3.67 -12.67
N MET A 252 2.69 -3.68 -13.45
CA MET A 252 1.63 -4.68 -13.31
C MET A 252 2.14 -6.09 -13.58
N ILE A 253 2.88 -6.28 -14.68
CA ILE A 253 3.45 -7.59 -15.06
C ILE A 253 4.44 -8.07 -14.00
N LEU A 254 5.35 -7.18 -13.55
CA LEU A 254 6.31 -7.50 -12.50
C LEU A 254 5.64 -7.84 -11.16
N ALA A 255 4.57 -7.12 -10.78
CA ALA A 255 3.84 -7.37 -9.54
C ALA A 255 3.14 -8.73 -9.52
N THR A 256 2.70 -9.23 -10.68
CA THR A 256 2.18 -10.59 -10.86
C THR A 256 3.27 -11.67 -10.94
N GLY A 257 4.55 -11.30 -10.88
CA GLY A 257 5.70 -12.23 -10.97
C GLY A 257 6.13 -12.58 -12.40
N GLY A 258 5.63 -11.84 -13.39
CA GLY A 258 6.04 -11.95 -14.79
C GLY A 258 7.34 -11.22 -15.10
N SER A 259 7.80 -11.32 -16.35
CA SER A 259 9.00 -10.59 -16.83
C SER A 259 8.67 -9.74 -18.05
N VAL A 260 9.48 -8.69 -18.28
CA VAL A 260 9.30 -7.74 -19.37
C VAL A 260 10.60 -7.56 -20.11
N LYS A 261 10.56 -7.77 -21.42
CA LYS A 261 11.68 -7.58 -22.33
C LYS A 261 11.30 -6.66 -23.47
N ARG A 262 12.13 -5.65 -23.73
CA ARG A 262 11.97 -4.73 -24.84
C ARG A 262 12.73 -5.28 -26.05
N CYS A 263 11.97 -5.54 -27.12
CA CYS A 263 12.49 -5.98 -28.42
C CYS A 263 12.18 -4.91 -29.46
#